data_AF-A0A347UAR8-F1
#
_entry.id   AF-A0A347UAR8-F1
#
_cell.length_a   1.000
_cell.length_b   1.000
_cell.length_c   1.000
_cell.angle_alpha   90.00
_cell.angle_beta   90.00
_cell.angle_gamma   90.00
#
_symmetry.space_group_name_H-M   'P 1'
#
loop_
_entity.id
_entity.type
_entity.pdbx_description
1 polymer ?
#
loop_
_entity_poly.entity_id
_entity_poly.type
_entity_poly.pdbx_seq_one_letter_code
_entity_poly.pdbx_strand_id
1 'polypeptide(L)'
;MGKIFNKVLLLGAVSLMSNTLLAQETICFKNGVDKPSMIEEVALDGDVCKGTLTVNDMKSNGWDVLDIKISTSQNKLNYSYYFYKGNTPTSKTLLTTSVSQEPTTNTSEFSVKPIGTKITNVENNKSTINIGNLIVGQTGIVVHIYDNDKRQIVSNTKVISTNANSSVIEFFPFDDLLQEALPTSNRQVSINDVVVLNYMYNSSLLIAPSLDSFQAVRSNFKSNNFIHSDIFAAKLKVTNTPFPTKEDIQKFAIEQNLGTIFFVLNNKVYVVDTKTFTILAKYNFAYENKEYQMPFYTRVEEIEGSIFDFSFFSSNEDLTYDEYYEKVLGLK
;
A
#
# COMPACT_ATOMS: atom_id res chain seq x y z
N MET A 1 46.46 65.04 -19.66
CA MET A 1 47.21 64.01 -20.41
C MET A 1 47.14 62.72 -19.64
N GLY A 2 46.96 61.58 -20.32
CA GLY A 2 47.13 60.25 -19.74
C GLY A 2 45.87 59.40 -19.67
N LYS A 3 45.46 58.83 -20.81
CA LYS A 3 44.66 57.60 -20.86
C LYS A 3 45.48 56.46 -20.24
N ILE A 4 44.82 55.45 -19.65
CA ILE A 4 44.97 54.04 -20.04
C ILE A 4 43.80 53.23 -19.46
N PHE A 5 43.27 52.40 -20.34
CA PHE A 5 42.19 51.45 -20.16
C PHE A 5 42.68 50.16 -19.49
N ASN A 6 41.75 49.56 -18.73
CA ASN A 6 41.30 48.16 -18.80
C ASN A 6 41.67 47.15 -17.71
N LYS A 7 40.60 46.38 -17.39
CA LYS A 7 40.49 45.08 -16.71
C LYS A 7 40.61 45.11 -15.18
N VAL A 8 39.50 44.92 -14.48
CA VAL A 8 39.04 43.59 -14.02
C VAL A 8 37.60 43.73 -13.52
N LEU A 9 36.79 42.78 -13.94
CA LEU A 9 35.38 42.56 -13.66
C LEU A 9 35.29 41.70 -12.39
N LEU A 10 34.68 42.17 -11.30
CA LEU A 10 34.14 41.34 -10.19
C LEU A 10 33.54 42.20 -9.08
N LEU A 11 32.23 42.01 -8.85
CA LEU A 11 31.49 41.98 -7.57
C LEU A 11 30.08 42.57 -7.73
N GLY A 12 29.19 41.76 -8.31
CA GLY A 12 27.77 41.78 -7.96
C GLY A 12 27.47 40.55 -7.10
N ALA A 13 26.72 40.75 -6.02
CA ALA A 13 25.83 39.78 -5.33
C ALA A 13 25.35 40.47 -4.03
N VAL A 14 24.16 41.08 -4.01
CA VAL A 14 22.87 40.44 -3.69
C VAL A 14 22.94 39.70 -2.35
N SER A 15 22.65 40.42 -1.26
CA SER A 15 22.26 39.82 0.02
C SER A 15 20.76 39.49 -0.02
N LEU A 16 20.42 38.31 -0.52
CA LEU A 16 19.12 37.67 -0.27
C LEU A 16 19.26 36.82 0.99
N MET A 17 18.68 37.27 2.11
CA MET A 17 18.43 36.38 3.24
C MET A 17 17.27 35.46 2.87
N SER A 18 17.59 34.23 2.48
CA SER A 18 16.62 33.14 2.38
C SER A 18 16.32 32.60 3.78
N ASN A 19 15.10 32.76 4.27
CA ASN A 19 14.58 31.94 5.36
C ASN A 19 14.48 30.50 4.87
N THR A 20 15.36 29.60 5.32
CA THR A 20 15.16 28.17 5.14
C THR A 20 14.17 27.69 6.20
N LEU A 21 12.96 27.28 5.80
CA LEU A 21 12.13 26.40 6.63
C LEU A 21 12.92 25.09 6.80
N LEU A 22 13.56 24.91 7.95
CA LEU A 22 14.23 23.65 8.29
C LEU A 22 13.19 22.66 8.80
N ALA A 23 13.11 21.49 8.16
CA ALA A 23 12.45 20.33 8.75
C ALA A 23 13.18 19.96 10.05
N GLN A 24 12.43 19.78 11.13
CA GLN A 24 12.97 19.40 12.43
C GLN A 24 12.85 17.89 12.61
N GLU A 25 13.89 17.25 13.14
CA GLU A 25 13.89 15.82 13.49
C GLU A 25 14.29 15.66 14.95
N THR A 26 13.74 14.66 15.63
CA THR A 26 14.08 14.34 17.02
C THR A 26 13.88 12.87 17.32
N ILE A 27 14.56 12.37 18.35
CA ILE A 27 14.44 10.97 18.81
C ILE A 27 13.91 10.99 20.23
N CYS A 28 12.86 10.20 20.48
CA CYS A 28 12.34 9.95 21.81
C CYS A 28 12.23 8.46 22.08
N PHE A 29 12.53 8.01 23.29
CA PHE A 29 12.65 6.60 23.60
C PHE A 29 12.00 6.25 24.95
N LYS A 30 11.71 4.98 25.16
CA LYS A 30 11.27 4.44 26.45
C LYS A 30 11.78 3.02 26.66
N ASN A 31 12.48 2.81 27.76
CA ASN A 31 13.00 1.49 28.11
C ASN A 31 12.11 0.79 29.14
N GLY A 32 12.06 -0.55 29.08
CA GLY A 32 11.46 -1.36 30.12
C GLY A 32 9.92 -1.44 30.11
N VAL A 33 9.30 -1.35 28.94
CA VAL A 33 7.83 -1.40 28.78
C VAL A 33 7.33 -2.84 28.83
N ASP A 34 6.37 -3.12 29.71
CA ASP A 34 5.86 -4.48 29.96
C ASP A 34 4.82 -4.93 28.92
N LYS A 35 4.07 -4.00 28.32
CA LYS A 35 3.03 -4.29 27.31
C LYS A 35 3.12 -3.35 26.13
N PRO A 36 3.13 -3.86 24.88
CA PRO A 36 3.17 -3.02 23.68
C PRO A 36 2.04 -1.99 23.61
N SER A 37 0.85 -2.32 24.12
CA SER A 37 -0.33 -1.43 24.07
C SER A 37 -0.17 -0.14 24.89
N MET A 38 0.80 -0.07 25.81
CA MET A 38 0.99 1.09 26.67
C MET A 38 1.90 2.16 26.05
N ILE A 39 2.67 1.83 25.01
CA ILE A 39 3.75 2.72 24.53
C ILE A 39 3.23 4.07 23.99
N GLU A 40 2.01 4.10 23.45
CA GLU A 40 1.47 5.34 22.87
C GLU A 40 1.05 6.37 23.93
N GLU A 41 0.85 5.93 25.18
CA GLU A 41 0.34 6.73 26.30
C GLU A 41 1.39 6.97 27.40
N VAL A 42 2.57 6.36 27.29
CA VAL A 42 3.65 6.53 28.25
C VAL A 42 4.56 7.68 27.83
N ALA A 43 4.97 8.51 28.80
CA ALA A 43 5.87 9.61 28.56
C ALA A 43 7.27 9.12 28.11
N LEU A 44 7.73 9.66 26.99
CA LEU A 44 8.99 9.31 26.33
C LEU A 44 10.12 10.22 26.80
N ASP A 45 11.29 9.63 26.97
CA ASP A 45 12.55 10.33 27.22
C ASP A 45 13.15 10.81 25.89
N GLY A 46 14.03 11.81 25.90
CA GLY A 46 14.63 12.38 24.68
C GLY A 46 14.60 13.90 24.66
N ASP A 47 15.18 14.50 23.63
CA ASP A 47 15.43 15.96 23.58
C ASP A 47 14.12 16.78 23.57
N VAL A 48 13.22 16.45 22.64
CA VAL A 48 11.91 17.11 22.56
C VAL A 48 10.92 16.56 23.59
N CYS A 49 10.93 15.24 23.84
CA CYS A 49 9.94 14.61 24.71
C CYS A 49 10.19 14.81 26.22
N LYS A 50 11.45 14.98 26.63
CA LYS A 50 11.89 15.36 27.99
C LYS A 50 11.30 14.54 29.15
N GLY A 51 10.87 13.31 28.89
CA GLY A 51 10.21 12.46 29.89
C GLY A 51 8.78 12.90 30.22
N THR A 52 8.19 13.81 29.42
CA THR A 52 6.86 14.39 29.66
C THR A 52 5.87 14.19 28.52
N LEU A 53 6.33 14.07 27.27
CA LEU A 53 5.47 13.92 26.10
C LEU A 53 5.31 12.46 25.72
N THR A 54 4.08 12.05 25.45
CA THR A 54 3.74 10.73 24.88
C THR A 54 3.84 10.75 23.35
N VAL A 55 3.73 9.58 22.70
CA VAL A 55 3.62 9.49 21.24
C VAL A 55 2.40 10.29 20.74
N ASN A 56 1.29 10.22 21.47
CA ASN A 56 0.08 10.93 21.13
C ASN A 56 0.24 12.45 21.28
N ASP A 57 0.91 12.92 22.34
CA ASP A 57 1.22 14.35 22.50
C ASP A 57 2.13 14.85 21.38
N MET A 58 3.11 14.05 20.96
CA MET A 58 3.98 14.40 19.83
C MET A 58 3.18 14.57 18.54
N LYS A 59 2.29 13.62 18.23
CA LYS A 59 1.36 13.70 17.09
C LYS A 59 0.45 14.94 17.17
N SER A 60 -0.16 15.20 18.32
CA SER A 60 -1.00 16.39 18.54
C SER A 60 -0.22 17.69 18.42
N ASN A 61 1.07 17.67 18.77
CA ASN A 61 1.99 18.80 18.60
C ASN A 61 2.53 18.93 17.16
N GLY A 62 1.98 18.18 16.19
CA GLY A 62 2.34 18.28 14.77
C GLY A 62 3.66 17.59 14.42
N TRP A 63 4.10 16.64 15.23
CA TRP A 63 5.20 15.74 14.88
C TRP A 63 4.65 14.45 14.28
N ASP A 64 5.21 14.02 13.16
CA ASP A 64 4.90 12.74 12.55
C ASP A 64 5.97 11.70 12.93
N VAL A 65 5.56 10.44 13.05
CA VAL A 65 6.50 9.33 13.32
C VAL A 65 7.18 8.94 12.01
N LEU A 66 8.50 9.12 11.94
CA LEU A 66 9.35 8.68 10.84
C LEU A 66 9.67 7.18 10.94
N ASP A 67 10.05 6.72 12.14
CA ASP A 67 10.47 5.33 12.41
C ASP A 67 10.29 4.96 13.88
N ILE A 68 10.22 3.65 14.17
CA ILE A 68 10.17 3.09 15.53
C ILE A 68 11.12 1.89 15.59
N LYS A 69 12.16 1.98 16.42
CA LYS A 69 13.00 0.84 16.79
C LYS A 69 12.51 0.23 18.08
N ILE A 70 12.40 -1.09 18.10
CA ILE A 70 12.01 -1.87 19.28
C ILE A 70 13.10 -2.90 19.52
N SER A 71 13.60 -2.97 20.75
CA SER A 71 14.52 -4.00 21.19
C SER A 71 14.02 -4.63 22.48
N THR A 72 14.33 -5.91 22.69
CA THR A 72 13.90 -6.65 23.88
C THR A 72 15.09 -6.85 24.80
N SER A 73 14.95 -6.50 26.08
CA SER A 73 15.95 -6.78 27.11
C SER A 73 15.24 -7.24 28.38
N GLN A 74 15.66 -8.40 28.91
CA GLN A 74 15.09 -8.99 30.14
C GLN A 74 13.55 -9.10 30.12
N ASN A 75 12.97 -9.63 29.04
CA ASN A 75 11.51 -9.74 28.82
C ASN A 75 10.73 -8.41 28.84
N LYS A 76 11.42 -7.28 28.70
CA LYS A 76 10.79 -5.95 28.56
C LYS A 76 11.17 -5.30 27.23
N LEU A 77 10.30 -4.41 26.76
CA LEU A 77 10.44 -3.76 25.46
C LEU A 77 11.03 -2.36 25.61
N ASN A 78 12.04 -2.07 24.79
CA ASN A 78 12.69 -0.78 24.68
C ASN A 78 12.34 -0.17 23.32
N TYR A 79 11.70 0.99 23.33
CA TYR A 79 11.23 1.72 22.15
C TYR A 79 12.10 2.93 21.87
N SER A 80 12.33 3.24 20.60
CA SER A 80 12.93 4.49 20.15
C SER A 80 12.16 4.99 18.92
N TYR A 81 11.43 6.09 19.09
CA TYR A 81 10.69 6.81 18.08
C TYR A 81 11.56 7.88 17.44
N TYR A 82 11.57 7.93 16.12
CA TYR A 82 12.15 8.99 15.33
C TYR A 82 10.99 9.86 14.84
N PHE A 83 10.97 11.12 15.23
CA PHE A 83 9.92 12.08 14.90
C PHE A 83 10.44 13.14 13.96
N TYR A 84 9.55 13.68 13.11
CA TYR A 84 9.85 14.84 12.27
C TYR A 84 8.71 15.87 12.27
N LYS A 85 9.04 17.14 12.06
CA LYS A 85 8.10 18.27 12.05
C LYS A 85 8.53 19.35 11.05
N GLY A 86 7.73 19.56 10.02
CA GLY A 86 7.96 20.54 8.95
C GLY A 86 6.88 20.44 7.87
N ASN A 87 6.83 21.42 6.94
CA ASN A 87 5.96 21.30 5.77
C ASN A 87 6.26 19.97 5.08
N THR A 88 5.20 19.24 4.74
CA THR A 88 5.21 17.98 4.02
C THR A 88 6.34 17.98 3.00
N PRO A 89 7.17 16.93 2.90
CA PRO A 89 8.10 16.84 1.80
C PRO A 89 7.27 16.77 0.52
N THR A 90 7.05 17.92 -0.12
CA THR A 90 6.91 18.00 -1.57
C THR A 90 8.10 17.24 -2.11
N SER A 91 7.80 16.13 -2.78
CA SER A 91 8.73 15.20 -3.38
C SER A 91 9.99 15.89 -3.89
N LYS A 92 11.07 15.80 -3.10
CA LYS A 92 12.35 15.44 -3.71
C LYS A 92 12.36 13.94 -3.79
N THR A 93 11.67 13.47 -4.81
CA THR A 93 11.93 12.21 -5.45
C THR A 93 13.45 12.10 -5.59
N LEU A 94 14.04 11.06 -4.99
CA LEU A 94 15.35 10.60 -5.44
C LEU A 94 15.11 9.91 -6.78
N LEU A 95 14.84 10.74 -7.80
CA LEU A 95 14.96 10.38 -9.21
C LEU A 95 16.46 10.31 -9.48
N THR A 96 17.05 9.13 -9.33
CA THR A 96 18.10 8.76 -10.27
C THR A 96 17.41 8.44 -11.58
N THR A 97 17.42 9.44 -12.44
CA THR A 97 17.05 9.39 -13.85
C THR A 97 17.80 8.27 -14.57
N SER A 98 17.09 7.19 -14.85
CA SER A 98 17.15 6.50 -16.14
C SER A 98 15.72 6.08 -16.50
N VAL A 99 14.92 7.07 -16.86
CA VAL A 99 13.67 6.88 -17.60
C VAL A 99 14.08 6.55 -19.03
N SER A 100 14.26 5.27 -19.31
CA SER A 100 13.95 4.74 -20.64
C SER A 100 12.53 4.21 -20.57
N GLN A 101 11.58 5.03 -21.02
CA GLN A 101 10.28 4.53 -21.45
C GLN A 101 10.52 3.55 -22.59
N GLU A 102 10.37 2.26 -22.32
CA GLU A 102 9.92 1.33 -23.34
C GLU A 102 8.44 1.66 -23.62
N PRO A 103 8.04 1.97 -24.85
CA PRO A 103 6.69 2.38 -25.16
C PRO A 103 5.80 1.14 -25.31
N THR A 104 4.93 0.88 -24.33
CA THR A 104 3.73 0.07 -24.55
C THR A 104 2.48 0.86 -24.17
N THR A 105 1.91 1.47 -25.21
CA THR A 105 0.48 1.70 -25.48
C THR A 105 -0.41 2.16 -24.33
N ASN A 106 -0.88 3.42 -24.40
CA ASN A 106 -2.14 3.96 -23.85
C ASN A 106 -2.65 3.30 -22.56
N THR A 107 -2.17 3.74 -21.39
CA THR A 107 -2.68 3.23 -20.11
C THR A 107 -3.00 4.37 -19.17
N SER A 108 -4.21 4.35 -18.64
CA SER A 108 -4.66 5.21 -17.56
C SER A 108 -3.74 5.07 -16.35
N GLU A 109 -3.44 6.20 -15.72
CA GLU A 109 -2.62 6.23 -14.52
C GLU A 109 -3.41 5.59 -13.36
N PHE A 110 -2.82 4.59 -12.69
CA PHE A 110 -3.44 3.96 -11.54
C PHE A 110 -3.74 4.99 -10.45
N SER A 111 -4.96 4.93 -9.93
CA SER A 111 -5.45 5.84 -8.90
C SER A 111 -6.12 5.05 -7.79
N VAL A 112 -5.79 5.38 -6.55
CA VAL A 112 -6.44 4.82 -5.36
C VAL A 112 -7.76 5.52 -5.02
N LYS A 113 -8.11 6.60 -5.74
CA LYS A 113 -9.31 7.39 -5.44
C LYS A 113 -10.55 6.65 -5.96
N PRO A 114 -11.61 6.54 -5.14
CA PRO A 114 -12.87 5.98 -5.58
C PRO A 114 -13.49 6.78 -6.72
N ILE A 115 -14.09 6.08 -7.68
CA ILE A 115 -14.79 6.70 -8.82
C ILE A 115 -16.26 6.27 -8.75
N GLY A 116 -17.15 7.23 -8.51
CA GLY A 116 -18.60 7.00 -8.38
C GLY A 116 -19.35 7.35 -9.66
N THR A 117 -20.26 6.47 -10.10
CA THR A 117 -21.21 6.76 -11.19
C THR A 117 -22.52 6.00 -11.01
N LYS A 118 -23.61 6.52 -11.58
CA LYS A 118 -24.92 5.86 -11.53
C LYS A 118 -25.07 4.85 -12.66
N ILE A 119 -25.73 3.73 -12.35
CA ILE A 119 -26.12 2.72 -13.32
C ILE A 119 -27.31 3.23 -14.12
N THR A 120 -27.13 3.32 -15.45
CA THR A 120 -28.18 3.75 -16.39
C THR A 120 -28.81 2.60 -17.15
N ASN A 121 -28.14 1.45 -17.25
CA ASN A 121 -28.63 0.24 -17.90
C ASN A 121 -28.11 -1.01 -17.17
N VAL A 122 -28.87 -2.11 -17.22
CA VAL A 122 -28.45 -3.42 -16.75
C VAL A 122 -28.89 -4.46 -17.76
N GLU A 123 -27.95 -5.17 -18.35
CA GLU A 123 -28.21 -6.23 -19.34
C GLU A 123 -27.27 -7.41 -19.06
N ASN A 124 -27.84 -8.61 -18.88
CA ASN A 124 -27.06 -9.84 -18.66
C ASN A 124 -25.96 -9.69 -17.59
N ASN A 125 -26.34 -9.12 -16.43
CA ASN A 125 -25.43 -8.89 -15.31
C ASN A 125 -24.25 -7.94 -15.62
N LYS A 126 -24.42 -7.08 -16.62
CA LYS A 126 -23.46 -6.08 -17.06
C LYS A 126 -24.11 -4.71 -17.17
N SER A 127 -23.28 -3.67 -17.18
CA SER A 127 -23.70 -2.29 -17.40
C SER A 127 -22.65 -1.53 -18.20
N THR A 128 -23.09 -0.52 -18.94
CA THR A 128 -22.19 0.40 -19.64
C THR A 128 -22.16 1.71 -18.86
N ILE A 129 -20.98 2.10 -18.40
CA ILE A 129 -20.77 3.36 -17.69
C ILE A 129 -20.07 4.37 -18.60
N ASN A 130 -20.47 5.63 -18.51
CA ASN A 130 -19.87 6.75 -19.28
C ASN A 130 -18.56 7.23 -18.64
N ILE A 131 -17.67 6.28 -18.35
CA ILE A 131 -16.32 6.51 -17.85
C ILE A 131 -15.40 5.69 -18.74
N GLY A 132 -14.54 6.36 -19.49
CA GLY A 132 -13.53 5.73 -20.33
C GLY A 132 -12.18 5.59 -19.65
N ASN A 133 -11.23 5.01 -20.40
CA ASN A 133 -9.85 4.80 -20.00
C ASN A 133 -9.72 4.10 -18.63
N LEU A 134 -10.57 3.11 -18.37
CA LEU A 134 -10.46 2.30 -17.16
C LEU A 134 -9.50 1.13 -17.37
N ILE A 135 -8.97 0.57 -16.30
CA ILE A 135 -8.08 -0.60 -16.40
C ILE A 135 -8.96 -1.85 -16.42
N VAL A 136 -8.82 -2.69 -17.44
CA VAL A 136 -9.53 -3.98 -17.50
C VAL A 136 -9.09 -4.83 -16.31
N GLY A 137 -10.05 -5.39 -15.57
CA GLY A 137 -9.80 -6.14 -14.33
C GLY A 137 -9.86 -5.30 -13.06
N GLN A 138 -9.90 -3.97 -13.13
CA GLN A 138 -10.14 -3.14 -11.93
C GLN A 138 -11.54 -3.43 -11.38
N THR A 139 -11.67 -3.38 -10.06
CA THR A 139 -12.92 -3.70 -9.36
C THR A 139 -13.52 -2.54 -8.58
N GLY A 140 -14.75 -2.78 -8.14
CA GLY A 140 -15.52 -1.88 -7.30
C GLY A 140 -16.71 -2.59 -6.70
N ILE A 141 -17.59 -1.80 -6.13
CA ILE A 141 -18.86 -2.26 -5.55
C ILE A 141 -20.03 -1.51 -6.19
N VAL A 142 -21.22 -2.12 -6.12
CA VAL A 142 -22.49 -1.50 -6.45
C VAL A 142 -23.23 -1.22 -5.15
N VAL A 143 -23.65 0.02 -4.95
CA VAL A 143 -24.31 0.51 -3.74
C VAL A 143 -25.71 0.99 -4.06
N HIS A 144 -26.70 0.45 -3.38
CA HIS A 144 -28.05 1.00 -3.34
C HIS A 144 -28.15 2.05 -2.23
N ILE A 145 -28.79 3.18 -2.53
CA ILE A 145 -29.04 4.27 -1.58
C ILE A 145 -30.55 4.37 -1.36
N TYR A 146 -30.99 4.21 -0.12
CA TYR A 146 -32.39 4.35 0.30
C TYR A 146 -32.74 5.81 0.62
N ASP A 147 -34.04 6.13 0.70
CA ASP A 147 -34.57 7.49 0.92
C ASP A 147 -34.08 8.19 2.21
N ASN A 148 -33.49 7.46 3.15
CA ASN A 148 -32.94 7.96 4.42
C ASN A 148 -31.41 7.90 4.48
N ASP A 149 -30.75 7.99 3.32
CA ASP A 149 -29.29 7.89 3.15
C ASP A 149 -28.67 6.58 3.66
N LYS A 150 -29.47 5.58 4.03
CA LYS A 150 -28.95 4.24 4.29
C LYS A 150 -28.40 3.66 2.99
N ARG A 151 -27.26 3.00 3.10
CA ARG A 151 -26.54 2.43 1.96
C ARG A 151 -26.38 0.94 2.16
N GLN A 152 -26.59 0.19 1.09
CA GLN A 152 -26.37 -1.25 1.05
C GLN A 152 -25.47 -1.57 -0.13
N ILE A 153 -24.42 -2.35 0.11
CA ILE A 153 -23.66 -2.98 -0.97
C ILE A 153 -24.52 -4.12 -1.52
N VAL A 154 -24.72 -4.11 -2.84
CA VAL A 154 -25.57 -5.07 -3.56
C VAL A 154 -24.73 -6.11 -4.28
N SER A 155 -23.61 -5.70 -4.85
CA SER A 155 -22.78 -6.58 -5.68
C SER A 155 -21.35 -6.05 -5.76
N ASN A 156 -20.39 -6.93 -6.02
CA ASN A 156 -19.10 -6.54 -6.58
C ASN A 156 -19.23 -6.23 -8.08
N THR A 157 -18.27 -5.50 -8.64
CA THR A 157 -18.17 -5.27 -10.07
C THR A 157 -16.72 -5.25 -10.56
N LYS A 158 -16.49 -5.62 -11.81
CA LYS A 158 -15.19 -5.54 -12.49
C LYS A 158 -15.33 -4.93 -13.88
N VAL A 159 -14.33 -4.18 -14.33
CA VAL A 159 -14.26 -3.70 -15.71
C VAL A 159 -13.84 -4.84 -16.64
N ILE A 160 -14.64 -5.11 -17.67
CA ILE A 160 -14.35 -6.15 -18.66
C ILE A 160 -13.91 -5.59 -20.01
N SER A 161 -14.26 -4.35 -20.32
CA SER A 161 -13.77 -3.63 -21.50
C SER A 161 -13.88 -2.12 -21.30
N THR A 162 -13.02 -1.37 -21.97
CA THR A 162 -12.99 0.10 -21.92
C THR A 162 -12.64 0.67 -23.29
N ASN A 163 -13.12 1.87 -23.56
CA ASN A 163 -12.65 2.73 -24.64
C ASN A 163 -12.41 4.16 -24.09
N ALA A 164 -12.19 5.16 -24.94
CA ALA A 164 -11.90 6.53 -24.50
C ALA A 164 -13.06 7.23 -23.75
N ASN A 165 -14.30 6.79 -23.97
CA ASN A 165 -15.52 7.48 -23.51
C ASN A 165 -16.36 6.64 -22.54
N SER A 166 -16.34 5.32 -22.67
CA SER A 166 -17.18 4.41 -21.90
C SER A 166 -16.47 3.11 -21.56
N SER A 167 -16.99 2.43 -20.54
CA SER A 167 -16.53 1.10 -20.12
C SER A 167 -17.70 0.18 -19.87
N VAL A 168 -17.49 -1.12 -20.09
CA VAL A 168 -18.44 -2.16 -19.72
C VAL A 168 -17.95 -2.82 -18.44
N ILE A 169 -18.85 -2.88 -17.47
CA ILE A 169 -18.63 -3.54 -16.19
C ILE A 169 -19.50 -4.78 -16.07
N GLU A 170 -18.98 -5.79 -15.40
CA GLU A 170 -19.68 -7.03 -15.07
C GLU A 170 -19.86 -7.12 -13.56
N PHE A 171 -21.06 -7.50 -13.11
CA PHE A 171 -21.36 -7.67 -11.69
C PHE A 171 -21.06 -9.11 -11.26
N PHE A 172 -20.70 -9.29 -10.00
CA PHE A 172 -20.54 -10.62 -9.40
C PHE A 172 -20.88 -10.56 -7.90
N PRO A 173 -21.15 -11.70 -7.25
CA PRO A 173 -21.60 -11.73 -5.86
C PRO A 173 -20.67 -10.96 -4.92
N PHE A 174 -21.27 -10.32 -3.91
CA PHE A 174 -20.55 -9.70 -2.80
C PHE A 174 -20.55 -10.66 -1.61
N ASP A 175 -19.44 -11.36 -1.42
CA ASP A 175 -19.20 -12.33 -0.34
C ASP A 175 -18.13 -11.88 0.66
N ASP A 176 -17.61 -10.65 0.51
CA ASP A 176 -16.54 -10.09 1.34
C ASP A 176 -16.86 -10.07 2.85
N LEU A 177 -18.14 -9.95 3.20
CA LEU A 177 -18.65 -9.87 4.57
C LEU A 177 -19.55 -11.05 4.92
N LEU A 178 -19.37 -12.20 4.25
CA LEU A 178 -20.23 -13.36 4.46
C LEU A 178 -20.21 -13.80 5.94
N GLN A 179 -21.39 -13.88 6.52
CA GLN A 179 -21.63 -14.39 7.87
C GLN A 179 -22.85 -15.31 7.82
N GLU A 180 -22.65 -16.61 7.99
CA GLU A 180 -23.74 -17.61 7.88
C GLU A 180 -24.87 -17.38 8.90
N ALA A 181 -24.55 -16.72 10.02
CA ALA A 181 -25.50 -16.39 11.07
C ALA A 181 -26.37 -15.14 10.76
N LEU A 182 -26.04 -14.35 9.74
CA LEU A 182 -26.74 -13.11 9.42
C LEU A 182 -27.51 -13.23 8.10
N PRO A 183 -28.76 -12.72 8.02
CA PRO A 183 -29.49 -12.71 6.77
C PRO A 183 -28.81 -11.77 5.76
N THR A 184 -28.74 -12.22 4.51
CA THR A 184 -28.28 -11.41 3.37
C THR A 184 -29.47 -10.90 2.55
N SER A 185 -29.25 -9.83 1.78
CA SER A 185 -30.26 -9.27 0.89
C SER A 185 -30.37 -10.08 -0.41
N ASN A 186 -31.58 -10.32 -0.90
CA ASN A 186 -31.84 -10.90 -2.22
C ASN A 186 -31.92 -9.83 -3.33
N ARG A 187 -31.61 -8.56 -3.00
CA ARG A 187 -31.64 -7.45 -3.96
C ARG A 187 -30.62 -7.70 -5.06
N GLN A 188 -31.06 -7.50 -6.30
CA GLN A 188 -30.18 -7.48 -7.47
C GLN A 188 -29.85 -6.03 -7.87
N VAL A 189 -28.78 -5.88 -8.63
CA VAL A 189 -28.36 -4.60 -9.19
C VAL A 189 -29.47 -4.02 -10.07
N SER A 190 -29.74 -2.73 -9.91
CA SER A 190 -30.85 -2.04 -10.56
C SER A 190 -30.44 -0.66 -11.07
N ILE A 191 -31.23 -0.11 -11.99
CA ILE A 191 -31.04 1.26 -12.49
C ILE A 191 -31.12 2.24 -11.32
N ASN A 192 -30.27 3.26 -11.34
CA ASN A 192 -30.03 4.26 -10.29
C ASN A 192 -29.18 3.81 -9.10
N ASP A 193 -28.78 2.54 -9.00
CA ASP A 193 -27.72 2.15 -8.06
C ASP A 193 -26.39 2.84 -8.45
N VAL A 194 -25.49 3.00 -7.47
CA VAL A 194 -24.21 3.69 -7.64
C VAL A 194 -23.09 2.67 -7.72
N VAL A 195 -22.36 2.65 -8.82
CA VAL A 195 -21.09 1.96 -8.94
C VAL A 195 -20.01 2.82 -8.29
N VAL A 196 -19.20 2.21 -7.42
CA VAL A 196 -18.02 2.80 -6.80
C VAL A 196 -16.81 1.95 -7.16
N LEU A 197 -16.10 2.36 -8.21
CA LEU A 197 -14.84 1.75 -8.61
C LEU A 197 -13.71 2.17 -7.67
N ASN A 198 -12.63 1.39 -7.66
CA ASN A 198 -11.46 1.59 -6.78
C ASN A 198 -11.86 1.58 -5.29
N TYR A 199 -12.89 0.80 -4.96
CA TYR A 199 -13.35 0.65 -3.58
C TYR A 199 -12.23 0.04 -2.74
N MET A 200 -11.83 0.76 -1.68
CA MET A 200 -10.75 0.37 -0.77
C MET A 200 -9.36 0.23 -1.41
N TYR A 201 -9.11 0.82 -2.58
CA TYR A 201 -7.78 0.77 -3.21
C TYR A 201 -6.68 1.48 -2.43
N ASN A 202 -7.04 2.30 -1.45
CA ASN A 202 -6.10 2.86 -0.49
C ASN A 202 -5.70 1.86 0.60
N SER A 203 -6.46 0.79 0.85
CA SER A 203 -6.10 -0.26 1.82
C SER A 203 -5.39 -1.40 1.10
N SER A 204 -4.12 -1.62 1.45
CA SER A 204 -3.24 -2.47 0.65
C SER A 204 -2.42 -3.45 1.46
N LEU A 205 -2.13 -4.62 0.88
CA LEU A 205 -1.07 -5.52 1.34
C LEU A 205 0.21 -5.22 0.57
N LEU A 206 1.36 -5.26 1.25
CA LEU A 206 2.67 -5.17 0.62
C LEU A 206 3.44 -6.47 0.83
N ILE A 207 3.77 -7.13 -0.28
CA ILE A 207 4.63 -8.31 -0.36
C ILE A 207 5.95 -7.82 -0.94
N ALA A 208 6.97 -7.76 -0.09
CA ALA A 208 8.28 -7.24 -0.42
C ALA A 208 9.36 -8.19 0.11
N PRO A 209 10.50 -8.35 -0.58
CA PRO A 209 11.50 -9.34 -0.20
C PRO A 209 12.35 -8.95 1.01
N SER A 210 12.45 -7.66 1.33
CA SER A 210 13.40 -7.14 2.31
C SER A 210 12.81 -5.97 3.10
N LEU A 211 13.40 -5.66 4.26
CA LEU A 211 13.01 -4.46 5.03
C LEU A 211 13.19 -3.19 4.20
N ASP A 212 14.31 -3.08 3.48
CA ASP A 212 14.63 -1.90 2.67
C ASP A 212 13.58 -1.66 1.56
N SER A 213 13.22 -2.73 0.83
CA SER A 213 12.17 -2.65 -0.19
C SER A 213 10.81 -2.34 0.41
N PHE A 214 10.48 -2.95 1.54
CA PHE A 214 9.23 -2.72 2.26
C PHE A 214 9.09 -1.25 2.69
N GLN A 215 10.12 -0.68 3.32
CA GLN A 215 10.14 0.71 3.76
C GLN A 215 10.13 1.68 2.59
N ALA A 216 10.92 1.41 1.55
CA ALA A 216 11.03 2.29 0.40
C ALA A 216 9.71 2.34 -0.39
N VAL A 217 8.97 1.24 -0.56
CA VAL A 217 7.64 1.26 -1.18
C VAL A 217 6.66 2.08 -0.33
N ARG A 218 6.57 1.83 0.97
CA ARG A 218 5.66 2.58 1.86
C ARG A 218 5.94 4.09 1.85
N SER A 219 7.21 4.47 1.71
CA SER A 219 7.63 5.88 1.63
C SER A 219 7.22 6.54 0.31
N ASN A 220 7.20 5.79 -0.79
CA ASN A 220 6.84 6.30 -2.12
C ASN A 220 5.32 6.30 -2.37
N PHE A 221 4.58 5.34 -1.81
CA PHE A 221 3.14 5.19 -2.01
C PHE A 221 2.34 5.66 -0.79
N LYS A 222 2.49 6.93 -0.41
CA LYS A 222 1.88 7.51 0.81
C LYS A 222 0.35 7.57 0.80
N SER A 223 -0.27 7.50 -0.38
CA SER A 223 -1.73 7.45 -0.52
C SER A 223 -2.32 6.09 -0.14
N ASN A 224 -1.46 5.06 0.01
CA ASN A 224 -1.84 3.72 0.40
C ASN A 224 -1.57 3.51 1.90
N ASN A 225 -2.57 3.02 2.61
CA ASN A 225 -2.47 2.46 3.93
C ASN A 225 -2.10 0.97 3.82
N PHE A 226 -0.83 0.66 4.07
CA PHE A 226 -0.33 -0.70 4.03
C PHE A 226 -0.52 -1.41 5.37
N ILE A 227 -1.27 -2.52 5.35
CA ILE A 227 -1.27 -3.45 6.48
C ILE A 227 0.13 -4.05 6.64
N HIS A 228 0.57 -4.25 7.89
CA HIS A 228 1.90 -4.77 8.16
C HIS A 228 2.01 -6.24 7.70
N SER A 229 3.13 -6.60 7.07
CA SER A 229 3.39 -7.95 6.55
C SER A 229 3.32 -9.03 7.63
N ASP A 230 3.81 -8.75 8.85
CA ASP A 230 3.66 -9.62 10.02
C ASP A 230 2.23 -10.11 10.30
N ILE A 231 1.18 -9.33 9.97
CA ILE A 231 -0.21 -9.77 10.17
C ILE A 231 -0.54 -10.91 9.19
N PHE A 232 -0.09 -10.78 7.95
CA PHE A 232 -0.21 -11.84 6.96
C PHE A 232 0.65 -13.05 7.33
N ALA A 233 1.90 -12.83 7.75
CA ALA A 233 2.79 -13.90 8.20
C ALA A 233 2.23 -14.67 9.41
N ALA A 234 1.62 -13.98 10.37
CA ALA A 234 0.97 -14.63 11.51
C ALA A 234 -0.20 -15.52 11.06
N LYS A 235 -1.01 -15.06 10.09
CA LYS A 235 -2.06 -15.89 9.47
C LYS A 235 -1.45 -17.13 8.82
N LEU A 236 -0.43 -16.97 8.00
CA LEU A 236 0.27 -18.06 7.33
C LEU A 236 0.88 -19.06 8.32
N LYS A 237 1.41 -18.59 9.45
CA LYS A 237 1.91 -19.44 10.53
C LYS A 237 0.81 -20.26 11.18
N VAL A 238 -0.35 -19.65 11.44
CA VAL A 238 -1.52 -20.35 12.00
C VAL A 238 -2.08 -21.38 11.02
N THR A 239 -1.98 -21.14 9.71
CA THR A 239 -2.48 -22.07 8.67
C THR A 239 -1.43 -23.02 8.13
N ASN A 240 -0.19 -22.98 8.65
CA ASN A 240 0.95 -23.76 8.17
C ASN A 240 1.20 -23.61 6.65
N THR A 241 1.11 -22.37 6.15
CA THR A 241 1.19 -22.03 4.71
C THR A 241 2.40 -21.15 4.42
N PRO A 242 3.62 -21.70 4.39
CA PRO A 242 4.84 -20.90 4.21
C PRO A 242 4.99 -20.28 2.82
N PHE A 243 4.33 -20.84 1.81
CA PHE A 243 4.33 -20.34 0.43
C PHE A 243 2.88 -20.01 0.04
N PRO A 244 2.43 -18.77 0.24
CA PRO A 244 1.04 -18.40 0.02
C PRO A 244 0.69 -18.42 -1.47
N THR A 245 -0.33 -19.20 -1.83
CA THR A 245 -0.90 -19.21 -3.18
C THR A 245 -1.65 -17.92 -3.49
N LYS A 246 -2.04 -17.73 -4.75
CA LYS A 246 -2.93 -16.64 -5.16
C LYS A 246 -4.21 -16.65 -4.29
N GLU A 247 -4.81 -17.80 -4.12
CA GLU A 247 -6.06 -17.99 -3.36
C GLU A 247 -5.89 -17.61 -1.89
N ASP A 248 -4.76 -17.97 -1.27
CA ASP A 248 -4.45 -17.60 0.12
C ASP A 248 -4.35 -16.08 0.30
N ILE A 249 -3.68 -15.41 -0.65
CA ILE A 249 -3.52 -13.95 -0.64
C ILE A 249 -4.88 -13.27 -0.84
N GLN A 250 -5.71 -13.75 -1.78
CA GLN A 250 -7.05 -13.19 -2.02
C GLN A 250 -7.96 -13.39 -0.80
N LYS A 251 -7.91 -14.57 -0.17
CA LYS A 251 -8.65 -14.85 1.06
C LYS A 251 -8.24 -13.91 2.19
N PHE A 252 -6.94 -13.74 2.41
CA PHE A 252 -6.45 -12.80 3.42
C PHE A 252 -6.87 -11.36 3.10
N ALA A 253 -6.81 -10.95 1.84
CA ALA A 253 -7.26 -9.62 1.42
C ALA A 253 -8.74 -9.38 1.71
N ILE A 254 -9.60 -10.38 1.51
CA ILE A 254 -11.02 -10.32 1.88
C ILE A 254 -11.18 -10.19 3.40
N GLU A 255 -10.52 -11.07 4.17
CA GLU A 255 -10.58 -11.06 5.65
C GLU A 255 -10.14 -9.73 6.25
N GLN A 256 -9.22 -9.02 5.60
CA GLN A 256 -8.67 -7.72 6.04
C GLN A 256 -9.29 -6.51 5.32
N ASN A 257 -10.30 -6.70 4.47
CA ASN A 257 -10.93 -5.66 3.65
C ASN A 257 -9.91 -4.81 2.84
N LEU A 258 -9.05 -5.47 2.06
CA LEU A 258 -8.04 -4.82 1.24
C LEU A 258 -8.51 -4.70 -0.22
N GLY A 259 -8.23 -3.57 -0.87
CA GLY A 259 -8.57 -3.35 -2.28
C GLY A 259 -7.43 -3.65 -3.25
N THR A 260 -6.17 -3.56 -2.80
CA THR A 260 -5.00 -3.82 -3.67
C THR A 260 -3.89 -4.59 -2.96
N ILE A 261 -3.05 -5.29 -3.74
CA ILE A 261 -1.81 -5.93 -3.29
C ILE A 261 -0.65 -5.33 -4.08
N PHE A 262 0.45 -5.07 -3.40
CA PHE A 262 1.68 -4.58 -3.99
C PHE A 262 2.72 -5.69 -3.90
N PHE A 263 3.28 -6.08 -5.04
CA PHE A 263 4.40 -7.01 -5.10
C PHE A 263 5.65 -6.25 -5.54
N VAL A 264 6.73 -6.36 -4.76
CA VAL A 264 8.06 -5.90 -5.19
C VAL A 264 8.78 -7.08 -5.79
N LEU A 265 9.09 -7.05 -7.09
CA LEU A 265 9.77 -8.12 -7.81
C LEU A 265 10.73 -7.54 -8.85
N ASN A 266 11.95 -8.07 -8.96
CA ASN A 266 12.88 -7.71 -10.05
C ASN A 266 13.00 -6.18 -10.29
N ASN A 267 13.19 -5.40 -9.21
CA ASN A 267 13.26 -3.93 -9.26
C ASN A 267 12.02 -3.25 -9.87
N LYS A 268 10.85 -3.87 -9.71
CA LYS A 268 9.55 -3.33 -10.08
C LYS A 268 8.56 -3.48 -8.94
N VAL A 269 7.61 -2.56 -8.88
CA VAL A 269 6.41 -2.67 -8.04
C VAL A 269 5.24 -2.99 -8.96
N TYR A 270 4.56 -4.09 -8.70
CA TYR A 270 3.33 -4.49 -9.35
C TYR A 270 2.17 -4.19 -8.42
N VAL A 271 1.22 -3.40 -8.89
CA VAL A 271 -0.03 -3.12 -8.17
C VAL A 271 -1.11 -4.02 -8.73
N VAL A 272 -1.77 -4.78 -7.88
CA VAL A 272 -2.67 -5.87 -8.24
C VAL A 272 -4.01 -5.68 -7.55
N ASP A 273 -5.10 -5.89 -8.27
CA ASP A 273 -6.46 -5.91 -7.72
C ASP A 273 -6.68 -7.14 -6.84
N THR A 274 -7.25 -6.99 -5.64
CA THR A 274 -7.41 -8.14 -4.71
C THR A 274 -8.44 -9.17 -5.16
N LYS A 275 -9.45 -8.78 -5.95
CA LYS A 275 -10.56 -9.66 -6.33
C LYS A 275 -10.33 -10.37 -7.66
N THR A 276 -9.83 -9.65 -8.67
CA THR A 276 -9.51 -10.25 -9.97
C THR A 276 -8.08 -10.74 -10.06
N PHE A 277 -7.20 -10.28 -9.17
CA PHE A 277 -5.76 -10.52 -9.23
C PHE A 277 -5.11 -10.00 -10.51
N THR A 278 -5.73 -9.00 -11.14
CA THR A 278 -5.22 -8.36 -12.35
C THR A 278 -4.16 -7.33 -11.98
N ILE A 279 -3.06 -7.28 -12.74
CA ILE A 279 -2.04 -6.23 -12.60
C ILE A 279 -2.64 -4.92 -13.12
N LEU A 280 -2.87 -3.98 -12.20
CA LEU A 280 -3.42 -2.65 -12.48
C LEU A 280 -2.36 -1.67 -12.96
N ALA A 281 -1.17 -1.73 -12.37
CA ALA A 281 -0.05 -0.88 -12.74
C ALA A 281 1.29 -1.53 -12.42
N LYS A 282 2.32 -1.01 -13.07
CA LYS A 282 3.71 -1.42 -12.89
C LYS A 282 4.61 -0.20 -12.85
N TYR A 283 5.50 -0.17 -11.87
CA TYR A 283 6.45 0.91 -11.68
C TYR A 283 7.87 0.34 -11.60
N ASN A 284 8.84 1.00 -12.23
CA ASN A 284 10.24 0.70 -11.98
C ASN A 284 10.60 1.22 -10.58
N PHE A 285 11.35 0.41 -9.83
CA PHE A 285 11.64 0.66 -8.42
C PHE A 285 13.03 0.15 -8.08
N ALA A 286 13.98 1.07 -7.95
CA ALA A 286 15.33 0.74 -7.52
C ALA A 286 15.37 0.59 -6.00
N TYR A 287 15.86 -0.55 -5.53
CA TYR A 287 16.13 -0.81 -4.13
C TYR A 287 17.37 -1.70 -4.02
N GLU A 288 18.09 -1.59 -2.91
CA GLU A 288 19.29 -2.39 -2.68
C GLU A 288 18.90 -3.79 -2.22
N ASN A 289 19.26 -4.79 -3.02
CA ASN A 289 18.98 -6.20 -2.78
C ASN A 289 20.11 -6.83 -1.96
N LYS A 290 20.12 -6.59 -0.64
CA LYS A 290 21.15 -7.16 0.23
C LYS A 290 20.74 -8.51 0.82
N GLU A 291 19.47 -8.64 1.22
CA GLU A 291 18.93 -9.86 1.84
C GLU A 291 17.48 -10.10 1.39
N TYR A 292 17.20 -11.28 0.86
CA TYR A 292 15.85 -11.73 0.48
C TYR A 292 15.29 -12.63 1.57
N GLN A 293 14.03 -12.43 1.92
CA GLN A 293 13.28 -13.27 2.84
C GLN A 293 12.10 -13.93 2.12
N MET A 294 11.94 -15.24 2.34
CA MET A 294 10.77 -16.01 1.94
C MET A 294 9.81 -16.24 3.12
N PRO A 295 8.48 -16.24 2.91
CA PRO A 295 7.80 -15.84 1.67
C PRO A 295 7.87 -14.34 1.39
N PHE A 296 8.14 -13.51 2.39
CA PHE A 296 8.35 -12.07 2.22
C PHE A 296 9.00 -11.53 3.50
N TYR A 297 9.37 -10.26 3.51
CA TYR A 297 9.88 -9.58 4.69
C TYR A 297 8.87 -9.63 5.85
N THR A 298 9.22 -10.33 6.92
CA THR A 298 8.42 -10.46 8.13
C THR A 298 9.32 -10.66 9.35
N ARG A 299 8.87 -10.16 10.51
CA ARG A 299 9.53 -10.41 11.80
C ARG A 299 8.96 -11.64 12.51
N VAL A 300 7.93 -12.25 11.95
CA VAL A 300 7.39 -13.52 12.46
C VAL A 300 8.37 -14.63 12.14
N GLU A 301 8.95 -15.21 13.18
CA GLU A 301 9.89 -16.34 13.07
C GLU A 301 9.20 -17.57 12.47
N GLU A 302 9.90 -18.23 11.55
CA GLU A 302 9.64 -19.58 11.00
C GLU A 302 8.15 -19.90 10.79
N ILE A 303 7.68 -19.67 9.56
CA ILE A 303 6.40 -20.17 9.09
C ILE A 303 6.64 -21.62 8.66
N GLU A 304 6.25 -22.58 9.48
CA GLU A 304 6.46 -24.01 9.18
C GLU A 304 5.33 -24.56 8.29
N GLY A 305 5.71 -25.36 7.29
CA GLY A 305 4.78 -26.14 6.48
C GLY A 305 4.15 -27.30 7.28
N SER A 306 2.98 -27.76 6.84
CA SER A 306 2.33 -28.93 7.45
C SER A 306 3.08 -30.22 7.11
N ILE A 307 3.39 -31.03 8.12
CA ILE A 307 4.04 -32.35 7.96
C ILE A 307 3.21 -33.37 7.15
N PHE A 308 1.93 -33.09 6.92
CA PHE A 308 1.01 -33.96 6.17
C PHE A 308 0.81 -33.52 4.71
N ASP A 309 1.35 -32.37 4.32
CA ASP A 309 1.26 -31.90 2.94
C ASP A 309 2.43 -32.50 2.12
N PHE A 310 2.24 -33.71 1.61
CA PHE A 310 3.25 -34.40 0.79
C PHE A 310 3.53 -33.72 -0.56
N SER A 311 2.75 -32.71 -0.95
CA SER A 311 3.03 -31.86 -2.14
C SER A 311 4.20 -30.89 -1.91
N PHE A 312 4.57 -30.70 -0.64
CA PHE A 312 5.57 -29.75 -0.16
C PHE A 312 7.02 -30.14 -0.55
N PHE A 313 7.34 -31.44 -0.57
CA PHE A 313 8.70 -31.95 -0.75
C PHE A 313 9.27 -31.90 -2.18
N SER A 314 8.62 -31.27 -3.17
CA SER A 314 8.99 -31.54 -4.57
C SER A 314 8.96 -30.40 -5.58
N SER A 315 8.44 -29.18 -5.33
CA SER A 315 8.28 -28.25 -6.47
C SER A 315 8.52 -26.75 -6.30
N ASN A 316 8.43 -26.18 -5.10
CA ASN A 316 8.61 -24.73 -4.92
C ASN A 316 9.72 -24.35 -3.92
N GLU A 317 10.32 -25.30 -3.20
CA GLU A 317 11.42 -25.00 -2.27
C GLU A 317 12.67 -24.45 -2.98
N ASP A 318 12.87 -24.82 -4.25
CA ASP A 318 14.02 -24.38 -5.05
C ASP A 318 13.82 -23.02 -5.76
N LEU A 319 12.62 -22.44 -5.70
CA LEU A 319 12.33 -21.18 -6.38
C LEU A 319 12.87 -19.98 -5.59
N THR A 320 13.49 -19.04 -6.29
CA THR A 320 13.78 -17.72 -5.71
C THR A 320 12.48 -16.96 -5.42
N TYR A 321 12.54 -15.96 -4.54
CA TYR A 321 11.41 -15.08 -4.23
C TYR A 321 10.76 -14.49 -5.48
N ASP A 322 11.58 -13.96 -6.40
CA ASP A 322 11.09 -13.34 -7.63
C ASP A 322 10.43 -14.38 -8.55
N GLU A 323 11.03 -15.55 -8.74
CA GLU A 323 10.46 -16.63 -9.57
C GLU A 323 9.14 -17.13 -9.00
N TYR A 324 9.05 -17.30 -7.67
CA TYR A 324 7.84 -17.74 -7.01
C TYR A 324 6.67 -16.77 -7.26
N TYR A 325 6.87 -15.49 -7.01
CA TYR A 325 5.78 -14.52 -7.18
C TYR A 325 5.53 -14.14 -8.65
N GLU A 326 6.51 -14.27 -9.55
CA GLU A 326 6.24 -14.21 -10.99
C GLU A 326 5.27 -15.31 -11.43
N LYS A 327 5.42 -16.53 -10.91
CA LYS A 327 4.49 -17.64 -11.13
C LYS A 327 3.12 -17.36 -10.51
N VAL A 328 3.06 -16.85 -9.28
CA VAL A 328 1.79 -16.45 -8.63
C VAL A 328 1.04 -15.38 -9.44
N LEU A 329 1.77 -14.42 -10.03
CA LEU A 329 1.20 -13.38 -10.89
C LEU A 329 0.89 -13.84 -12.33
N GLY A 330 1.24 -15.08 -12.70
CA GLY A 330 1.05 -15.60 -14.05
C GLY A 330 1.93 -14.91 -15.11
N LEU A 331 3.10 -14.41 -14.71
CA LEU A 331 4.06 -13.74 -15.60
C LEU A 331 5.01 -14.73 -16.30
N LYS A 332 5.23 -15.91 -15.71
CA LYS A 332 6.07 -16.99 -16.25
C LYS A 332 5.53 -18.36 -15.88
#